data_AF-A0A958BT47-F1
#
_entry.id   AF-A0A958BT47-F1
#
_cell.length_a   1.000
_cell.length_b   1.000
_cell.length_c   1.000
_cell.angle_alpha   90.00
_cell.angle_beta   90.00
_cell.angle_gamma   90.00
#
_symmetry.space_group_name_H-M   'P 1'
#
loop_
_entity.id
_entity.type
_entity.pdbx_description
1 polymer ?
#
loop_
_entity_poly.entity_id
_entity_poly.type
_entity_poly.pdbx_seq_one_letter_code
_entity_poly.pdbx_strand_id
1 'polypeptide(L)'
;MQTVQLYPDEFVTLLAIDMIKAKGWPVMPSGLFYEHGFLFSYLGSLVSLIDSSPLAVRWLSLWLGLATVGLTFWVGQRWYSVSAGLIAAAGLAIAPAAIHWSGRVRMYA
;
A
#
# COMPACT_ATOMS: atom_id res chain seq x y z
N MET A 1 4.95 -10.67 22.72
CA MET A 1 4.46 -9.50 21.96
C MET A 1 5.53 -9.11 20.96
N GLN A 2 5.33 -9.40 19.68
CA GLN A 2 6.34 -9.12 18.65
C GLN A 2 6.27 -7.63 18.32
N THR A 3 7.28 -6.88 18.75
CA THR A 3 7.47 -5.46 18.41
C THR A 3 7.80 -5.36 16.93
N VAL A 4 6.78 -5.33 16.07
CA VAL A 4 6.99 -4.98 14.67
C VAL A 4 7.38 -3.52 14.65
N GLN A 5 8.65 -3.25 14.31
CA GLN A 5 9.14 -1.89 14.13
C GLN A 5 8.42 -1.30 12.92
N LEU A 6 7.40 -0.49 13.22
CA LEU A 6 6.67 0.28 12.22
C LEU A 6 7.68 1.23 11.56
N TYR A 7 7.70 1.26 10.23
CA TYR A 7 8.56 2.19 9.50
C TYR A 7 8.03 3.61 9.73
N PRO A 8 8.88 4.66 9.72
CA PRO A 8 8.40 6.03 9.96
C PRO A 8 7.19 6.41 9.09
N ASP A 9 7.22 6.07 7.80
CA ASP A 9 6.13 6.37 6.85
C ASP A 9 4.81 5.67 7.19
N GLU A 10 4.88 4.50 7.82
CA GLU A 10 3.71 3.71 8.20
C GLU A 10 2.96 4.38 9.36
N PHE A 11 3.67 4.98 10.32
CA PHE A 11 3.04 5.81 11.36
C PHE A 11 2.34 7.04 10.78
N VAL A 12 3.02 7.74 9.87
CA VAL A 12 2.48 8.97 9.27
C VAL A 12 1.22 8.64 8.46
N THR A 13 1.22 7.54 7.72
CA THR A 13 0.07 7.09 6.92
C THR A 13 -1.11 6.69 7.82
N LEU A 14 -0.85 5.97 8.91
CA LEU A 14 -1.89 5.60 9.89
C LEU A 14 -2.49 6.85 10.55
N LEU A 15 -1.66 7.81 10.94
CA LEU A 15 -2.15 9.08 11.48
C LEU A 15 -2.98 9.85 10.44
N ALA A 16 -2.57 9.88 9.17
CA ALA A 16 -3.35 10.49 8.10
C ALA A 16 -4.71 9.80 7.92
N ILE A 17 -4.78 8.47 8.03
CA ILE A 17 -6.03 7.70 8.02
C ILE A 17 -6.95 8.12 9.18
N ASP A 18 -6.41 8.23 10.39
CA ASP A 18 -7.17 8.69 11.56
C ASP A 18 -7.68 10.13 11.39
N MET A 19 -6.87 11.01 10.79
CA MET A 19 -7.27 12.39 10.48
C MET A 19 -8.39 12.44 9.44
N ILE A 20 -8.35 11.58 8.40
CA ILE A 20 -9.45 11.44 7.44
C ILE A 20 -10.72 10.97 8.12
N LYS A 21 -10.64 9.95 9.00
CA LYS A 21 -11.81 9.46 9.74
C LYS A 21 -12.41 10.54 10.66
N ALA A 22 -11.57 11.35 11.28
CA ALA A 22 -12.01 12.38 12.23
C ALA A 22 -12.50 13.68 11.56
N LYS A 23 -11.86 14.12 10.48
CA LYS A 23 -12.06 15.45 9.88
C LYS A 23 -12.39 15.44 8.39
N GLY A 24 -12.38 14.27 7.75
CA GLY A 24 -12.58 14.11 6.31
C GLY A 24 -11.35 14.45 5.44
N TRP A 25 -10.26 14.96 6.05
CA TRP A 25 -9.06 15.41 5.35
C TRP A 25 -7.79 14.94 6.06
N PRO A 26 -6.72 14.58 5.32
CA PRO A 26 -5.44 14.15 5.88
C PRO A 26 -4.59 15.35 6.33
N VAL A 27 -5.13 16.16 7.25
CA VAL A 27 -4.42 17.30 7.86
C VAL A 27 -3.94 16.88 9.25
N MET A 28 -2.63 16.83 9.43
CA MET A 28 -1.97 16.40 10.66
C MET A 28 -2.27 17.35 11.84
N PRO A 29 -2.06 16.93 13.09
CA PRO A 29 -2.23 17.80 14.26
C PRO A 29 -1.39 19.08 14.22
N SER A 30 -0.25 19.06 13.51
CA SER A 30 0.59 20.23 13.24
C SER A 30 0.00 21.23 12.24
N GLY A 31 -1.08 20.89 11.54
CA GLY A 31 -1.64 21.64 10.43
C GLY A 31 -1.05 21.29 9.06
N LEU A 32 -0.04 20.40 9.00
CA LEU A 32 0.53 19.95 7.74
C LEU A 32 -0.45 19.06 6.98
N PHE A 33 -0.68 19.35 5.70
CA PHE A 33 -1.44 18.50 4.81
C PHE A 33 -0.56 17.32 4.33
N TYR A 34 -1.06 16.10 4.47
CA TYR A 34 -0.36 14.90 4.01
C TYR A 34 -0.79 14.54 2.58
N GLU A 35 0.00 15.00 1.64
CA GLU A 35 -0.16 14.84 0.19
C GLU A 35 0.39 13.51 -0.33
N HIS A 36 1.44 13.00 0.32
CA HIS A 36 2.22 11.86 -0.13
C HIS A 36 1.31 10.64 -0.34
N GLY A 37 0.63 10.19 0.71
CA GLY A 37 -0.19 8.98 0.65
C GLY A 37 -1.65 9.23 0.29
N PHE A 38 -2.01 10.37 -0.29
CA PHE A 38 -3.39 10.87 -0.33
C PHE A 38 -4.43 9.80 -0.69
N LEU A 39 -4.34 9.21 -1.90
CA LEU A 39 -5.28 8.18 -2.35
C LEU A 39 -5.25 6.93 -1.46
N PHE A 40 -4.05 6.48 -1.09
CA PHE A 40 -3.87 5.30 -0.26
C PHE A 40 -4.44 5.50 1.16
N SER A 41 -4.32 6.69 1.74
CA SER A 41 -4.88 7.06 3.04
C SER A 41 -6.41 7.12 3.00
N TYR A 42 -7.02 7.55 1.90
CA TYR A 42 -8.48 7.46 1.75
C TYR A 42 -8.95 6.00 1.65
N LEU A 43 -8.30 5.17 0.83
CA LEU A 43 -8.62 3.75 0.77
C LEU A 43 -8.41 3.05 2.12
N GLY A 44 -7.32 3.38 2.81
CA GLY A 44 -7.04 2.93 4.17
C GLY A 44 -8.13 3.35 5.15
N SER A 45 -8.64 4.58 5.06
CA SER A 45 -9.75 5.06 5.90
C SER A 45 -11.03 4.25 5.69
N LEU A 46 -11.34 3.85 4.45
CA LEU A 46 -12.48 3.00 4.14
C LEU A 46 -12.31 1.58 4.68
N VAL A 47 -11.13 0.98 4.50
CA VAL A 47 -10.80 -0.33 5.07
C VAL A 47 -10.89 -0.31 6.59
N SER A 48 -10.43 0.79 7.20
CA SER A 48 -10.48 1.02 8.64
C SER A 48 -11.89 1.27 9.21
N LEU A 49 -12.92 1.37 8.37
CA LEU A 49 -14.33 1.31 8.81
C LEU A 49 -14.76 -0.12 9.15
N ILE A 50 -14.14 -1.13 8.54
CA ILE A 50 -14.43 -2.55 8.78
C ILE A 50 -13.53 -3.08 9.90
N ASP A 51 -12.22 -2.81 9.83
CA ASP A 51 -11.25 -3.17 10.86
C ASP A 51 -10.22 -2.05 11.02
N SER A 52 -10.20 -1.42 12.19
CA SER A 52 -9.27 -0.32 12.53
C SER A 52 -7.87 -0.81 12.90
N SER A 53 -7.57 -2.10 12.82
CA SER A 53 -6.23 -2.61 13.06
C SER A 53 -5.26 -2.15 11.96
N PRO A 54 -3.98 -1.86 12.30
CA PRO A 54 -2.96 -1.59 11.29
C PRO A 54 -2.78 -2.75 10.29
N LEU A 55 -3.11 -3.97 10.71
CA LEU A 55 -3.05 -5.16 9.87
C LEU A 55 -4.04 -5.09 8.69
N ALA A 56 -5.24 -4.54 8.90
CA ALA A 56 -6.22 -4.37 7.82
C ALA A 56 -5.68 -3.48 6.70
N VAL A 57 -4.98 -2.41 7.05
CA VAL A 57 -4.37 -1.49 6.07
C VAL A 57 -3.13 -2.13 5.40
N ARG A 58 -2.41 -3.00 6.09
CA ARG A 58 -1.36 -3.82 5.47
C ARG A 58 -1.93 -4.80 4.46
N TRP A 59 -3.08 -5.41 4.74
CA TRP A 59 -3.77 -6.26 3.76
C TRP A 59 -4.14 -5.48 2.50
N LEU A 60 -4.60 -4.23 2.64
CA LEU A 60 -4.83 -3.36 1.49
C LEU A 60 -3.57 -3.18 0.63
N SER A 61 -2.42 -2.86 1.25
CA SER A 61 -1.14 -2.74 0.55
C SER A 61 -0.74 -4.05 -0.16
N LEU A 62 -0.92 -5.19 0.52
CA LEU A 62 -0.64 -6.50 -0.06
C LEU A 62 -1.50 -6.79 -1.29
N TRP A 63 -2.80 -6.49 -1.23
CA TRP A 63 -3.71 -6.67 -2.37
C TRP A 63 -3.32 -5.78 -3.56
N LEU A 64 -2.90 -4.54 -3.30
CA LEU A 64 -2.39 -3.65 -4.35
C LEU A 64 -1.07 -4.17 -4.94
N GLY A 65 -0.17 -4.71 -4.12
CA GLY A 65 1.05 -5.38 -4.58
C GLY A 65 0.76 -6.59 -5.49
N LEU A 66 -0.17 -7.46 -5.06
CA LEU A 66 -0.61 -8.61 -5.87
C LEU A 66 -1.28 -8.18 -7.18
N ALA A 67 -2.12 -7.14 -7.14
CA ALA A 67 -2.71 -6.56 -8.34
C ALA A 67 -1.63 -6.04 -9.29
N THR A 68 -0.56 -5.45 -8.77
CA THR A 68 0.58 -4.96 -9.55
C THR A 68 1.33 -6.09 -10.25
N VAL A 69 1.49 -7.25 -9.59
CA VAL A 69 2.04 -8.47 -10.24
C VAL A 69 1.14 -8.93 -11.39
N GLY A 70 -0.17 -9.01 -11.17
CA GLY A 70 -1.14 -9.38 -12.21
C GLY A 70 -1.15 -8.40 -13.40
N LEU A 71 -1.09 -7.10 -13.12
CA LEU A 71 -0.99 -6.05 -14.14
C LEU A 71 0.32 -6.14 -14.92
N THR A 72 1.43 -6.43 -14.24
CA THR A 72 2.74 -6.62 -14.88
C THR A 72 2.70 -7.77 -15.88
N PHE A 73 2.10 -8.91 -15.49
CA PHE A 73 1.86 -10.02 -16.41
C PHE A 73 1.00 -9.56 -17.60
N TRP A 74 -0.13 -8.91 -17.32
CA TRP A 74 -1.11 -8.50 -18.33
C TRP A 74 -0.51 -7.52 -19.37
N VAL A 75 0.24 -6.52 -18.93
CA VAL A 75 0.94 -5.58 -19.81
C VAL A 75 2.03 -6.30 -20.61
N GLY A 76 2.83 -7.14 -19.96
CA GLY A 76 3.93 -7.87 -20.61
C GLY A 76 3.44 -8.82 -21.71
N GLN A 77 2.36 -9.57 -21.46
CA GLN A 77 1.75 -10.42 -22.49
C GLN A 77 1.12 -9.62 -23.63
N ARG A 78 0.54 -8.45 -23.34
CA ARG A 78 -0.21 -7.65 -24.31
C ARG A 78 0.69 -6.87 -25.27
N TRP A 79 1.85 -6.44 -24.80
CA TRP A 79 2.79 -5.61 -25.57
C TRP A 79 3.93 -6.42 -26.19
N TYR A 80 4.29 -7.57 -25.60
CA TYR A 80 5.39 -8.40 -26.07
C TYR A 80 4.93 -9.83 -26.34
N SER A 81 4.94 -10.70 -25.32
CA SER A 81 4.57 -12.11 -25.44
C SER A 81 4.21 -12.69 -24.08
N VAL A 82 3.49 -13.82 -24.07
CA VAL A 82 3.14 -14.52 -22.82
C VAL A 82 4.38 -14.83 -21.98
N SER A 83 5.47 -15.29 -22.61
CA SER A 83 6.74 -15.56 -21.92
C SER A 83 7.33 -14.31 -21.28
N ALA A 84 7.31 -13.17 -21.98
CA ALA A 84 7.79 -11.90 -21.44
C ALA A 84 6.95 -11.46 -20.23
N GLY A 85 5.61 -11.59 -20.32
CA GLY A 85 4.71 -11.32 -19.20
C GLY A 85 4.99 -12.20 -17.99
N LEU A 86 5.18 -13.51 -18.18
CA LEU A 86 5.50 -14.45 -17.10
C LEU A 86 6.83 -14.14 -16.44
N ILE A 87 7.88 -13.88 -17.22
CA ILE A 87 9.21 -13.53 -16.68
C ILE A 87 9.13 -12.23 -15.86
N ALA A 88 8.45 -11.21 -16.38
CA ALA A 88 8.31 -9.93 -15.69
C ALA A 88 7.52 -10.07 -14.38
N ALA A 89 6.40 -10.78 -14.40
CA ALA A 89 5.57 -11.00 -13.22
C ALA A 89 6.27 -11.88 -12.18
N ALA A 90 6.95 -12.95 -12.60
CA ALA A 90 7.74 -13.80 -11.71
C ALA A 90 8.88 -13.01 -11.06
N GLY A 91 9.60 -12.20 -11.85
CA GLY A 91 10.66 -11.33 -11.36
C GLY A 91 10.15 -10.34 -10.32
N LEU A 92 9.00 -9.71 -10.55
CA LEU A 92 8.39 -8.80 -9.57
C LEU A 92 7.91 -9.54 -8.32
N ALA A 93 7.29 -10.72 -8.46
CA ALA A 93 6.76 -11.50 -7.36
C ALA A 93 7.83 -11.97 -6.36
N ILE A 94 9.06 -12.21 -6.82
CA ILE A 94 10.19 -12.62 -5.97
C ILE A 94 11.12 -11.47 -5.58
N ALA A 95 10.90 -10.27 -6.10
CA ALA A 95 11.75 -9.12 -5.83
C ALA A 95 11.67 -8.75 -4.33
N PRO A 96 12.78 -8.80 -3.57
CA PRO A 96 12.75 -8.55 -2.13
C PRO A 96 12.17 -7.17 -1.77
N ALA A 97 12.43 -6.16 -2.61
CA ALA A 97 11.88 -4.82 -2.42
C ALA A 97 10.34 -4.82 -2.52
N ALA A 98 9.78 -5.43 -3.58
CA ALA A 98 8.33 -5.49 -3.79
C ALA A 98 7.63 -6.24 -2.65
N ILE A 99 8.21 -7.35 -2.19
CA ILE A 99 7.70 -8.12 -1.04
C ILE A 99 7.75 -7.26 0.23
N HIS A 100 8.88 -6.59 0.49
CA HIS A 100 9.06 -5.81 1.70
C HIS A 100 8.09 -4.63 1.81
N TRP A 101 7.88 -3.91 0.70
CA TRP A 101 7.04 -2.71 0.70
C TRP A 101 5.54 -3.03 0.61
N SER A 102 5.15 -4.08 -0.12
CA SER A 102 3.75 -4.54 -0.16
C SER A 102 3.24 -5.05 1.20
N GLY A 103 4.14 -5.43 2.12
CA GLY A 103 3.78 -5.87 3.47
C GLY A 103 3.56 -4.72 4.48
N ARG A 104 3.77 -3.46 4.10
CA ARG A 104 3.69 -2.29 4.99
C ARG A 104 2.59 -1.33 4.58
N VAL A 105 2.16 -0.50 5.52
CA VAL A 105 1.25 0.62 5.25
C VAL A 105 2.04 1.75 4.58
N ARG A 106 2.21 1.66 3.26
CA ARG A 106 2.97 2.65 2.47
C ARG A 106 2.35 2.80 1.09
N MET A 107 2.34 4.04 0.58
CA MET A 107 1.66 4.38 -0.67
C MET A 107 2.42 3.93 -1.95
N TYR A 108 3.73 3.65 -1.85
CA TYR A 108 4.57 3.16 -2.94
C TYR A 108 5.19 1.83 -2.51
N ALA A 109 4.68 0.76 -3.10
CA ALA A 109 5.16 -0.61 -2.95
C ALA A 109 6.04 -1.01 -4.14
#